data_AF-A0ABD6RL00-F1
#
_entry.id   AF-A0ABD6RL00-F1
#
_cell.length_a   1.000
_cell.length_b   1.000
_cell.length_c   1.000
_cell.angle_alpha   90.00
_cell.angle_beta   90.00
_cell.angle_gamma   90.00
#
_symmetry.space_group_name_H-M   'P 1'
#
loop_
_entity.id
_entity.type
_entity.pdbx_description
1 polymer ?
#
loop_
_entity_poly.entity_id
_entity_poly.type
_entity_poly.pdbx_seq_one_letter_code
_entity_poly.pdbx_strand_id
1 'polypeptide(L)'
;MVKYEKYNLIVNGKVIKCFKFEIRNVIEHGDEFIVLLEIPFDNNIEKNNILRVDGSGNVVWTIDNSGYSNNIYPFEQMTLREDWLYATDFYARRFKIDIRTGKIVDMTISK
;
A
#
# COMPACT_ATOMS: atom_id res chain seq x y z
N MET A 1 16.59 10.41 2.52
CA MET A 1 15.61 11.19 1.71
C MET A 1 14.95 10.24 0.73
N VAL A 2 13.63 10.05 0.87
CA VAL A 2 12.79 9.30 -0.06
C VAL A 2 12.25 10.20 -1.16
N LYS A 3 12.20 9.66 -2.37
CA LYS A 3 11.49 10.22 -3.53
C LYS A 3 10.89 9.08 -4.32
N TYR A 4 9.92 9.38 -5.17
CA TYR A 4 9.46 8.46 -6.20
C TYR A 4 9.24 9.19 -7.50
N GLU A 5 9.45 8.47 -8.61
CA GLU A 5 9.27 8.97 -9.97
C GLU A 5 8.53 7.91 -10.77
N LYS A 6 7.23 8.15 -11.02
CA LYS A 6 6.33 7.18 -11.67
C LYS A 6 6.48 5.80 -11.02
N TYR A 7 7.16 4.87 -11.69
CA TYR A 7 7.35 3.48 -11.29
C TYR A 7 8.48 3.24 -10.29
N ASN A 8 9.34 4.22 -10.04
CA ASN A 8 10.59 4.03 -9.31
C ASN A 8 10.50 4.57 -7.87
N LEU A 9 10.80 3.74 -6.89
CA LEU A 9 11.08 4.14 -5.52
C LEU A 9 12.57 4.44 -5.37
N ILE A 10 12.89 5.66 -4.94
CA ILE A 10 14.24 6.20 -4.90
C ILE A 10 14.60 6.57 -3.47
N VAL A 11 15.66 5.96 -2.95
CA VAL A 11 16.19 6.24 -1.61
C VAL A 11 17.62 6.74 -1.77
N ASN A 12 17.88 7.93 -1.23
CA ASN A 12 19.21 8.56 -1.28
C ASN A 12 19.81 8.61 -2.70
N GLY A 13 18.95 8.88 -3.70
CA GLY A 13 19.34 9.01 -5.11
C GLY A 13 19.50 7.69 -5.87
N LYS A 14 19.25 6.54 -5.25
CA LYS A 14 19.30 5.23 -5.89
C LYS A 14 17.90 4.66 -6.04
N VAL A 15 17.59 4.12 -7.21
CA VAL A 15 16.38 3.31 -7.41
C VAL A 15 16.55 2.01 -6.64
N ILE A 16 15.74 1.81 -5.60
CA ILE A 16 15.74 0.57 -4.81
C ILE A 16 14.71 -0.43 -5.33
N LYS A 17 13.62 0.06 -5.95
CA LYS A 17 12.58 -0.78 -6.52
C LYS A 17 11.91 -0.12 -7.72
N CYS A 18 11.67 -0.90 -8.75
CA CYS A 18 10.81 -0.55 -9.89
C CYS A 18 9.52 -1.38 -9.82
N PHE A 19 8.38 -0.73 -9.98
CA PHE A 19 7.04 -1.31 -9.98
C PHE A 19 6.46 -1.37 -11.40
N LYS A 20 5.45 -2.23 -11.58
CA LYS A 20 4.71 -2.32 -12.84
C LYS A 20 3.73 -1.16 -13.03
N PHE A 21 3.20 -0.64 -11.92
CA PHE A 21 2.24 0.46 -11.87
C PHE A 21 2.88 1.70 -11.26
N GLU A 22 2.40 2.89 -11.63
CA GLU A 22 2.94 4.14 -11.09
C GLU A 22 2.70 4.22 -9.57
N ILE A 23 3.63 4.81 -8.85
CA ILE A 23 3.54 5.07 -7.42
C ILE A 23 2.69 6.32 -7.24
N ARG A 24 1.59 6.17 -6.49
CA ARG A 24 0.70 7.27 -6.14
C ARG A 24 1.12 7.97 -4.86
N ASN A 25 1.57 7.19 -3.87
CA ASN A 25 1.96 7.71 -2.57
C ASN A 25 2.97 6.77 -1.89
N VAL A 26 3.81 7.34 -1.03
CA VAL A 26 4.78 6.63 -0.21
C VAL A 26 4.74 7.20 1.21
N ILE A 27 4.67 6.32 2.21
CA ILE A 27 4.84 6.68 3.62
C ILE A 27 6.14 6.06 4.11
N GLU A 28 7.02 6.88 4.68
CA GLU A 28 8.23 6.42 5.39
C GLU A 28 7.85 5.85 6.77
N HIS A 29 8.40 4.69 7.12
CA HIS A 29 8.19 4.02 8.40
C HIS A 29 9.50 3.35 8.86
N GLY A 30 10.33 4.10 9.58
CA GLY A 30 11.70 3.68 9.89
C GLY A 30 12.55 3.64 8.62
N ASP A 31 13.27 2.54 8.40
CA ASP A 31 14.09 2.29 7.20
C ASP A 31 13.29 1.64 6.06
N GLU A 32 11.97 1.56 6.20
CA GLU A 32 11.07 0.89 5.29
C GLU A 32 9.96 1.83 4.79
N PHE A 33 9.24 1.37 3.77
CA PHE A 33 8.32 2.19 3.02
C PHE A 33 6.99 1.47 2.81
N ILE A 34 5.89 2.18 3.02
CA ILE A 34 4.57 1.73 2.57
C ILE A 34 4.29 2.44 1.26
N VAL A 35 4.09 1.66 0.20
CA VAL A 35 3.90 2.14 -1.15
C VAL A 35 2.46 1.87 -1.56
N LEU A 36 1.79 2.91 -2.05
CA LEU A 36 0.51 2.83 -2.75
C LEU A 36 0.78 2.99 -4.24
N LEU A 37 0.41 1.97 -5.00
CA LEU A 37 0.46 1.98 -6.46
C LEU A 37 -0.87 2.44 -7.03
N GLU A 38 -0.82 2.99 -8.24
CA GLU A 38 -1.99 3.19 -9.08
C GLU A 38 -2.69 1.86 -9.38
N ILE A 39 -3.99 1.97 -9.66
CA ILE A 39 -4.85 0.82 -9.84
C ILE A 39 -4.48 0.08 -11.14
N PRO A 40 -4.26 -1.25 -11.08
CA PRO A 40 -4.28 -2.07 -12.29
C PRO A 40 -5.67 -2.00 -12.94
N PHE A 41 -5.77 -1.45 -14.15
CA PHE A 41 -7.01 -1.51 -14.95
C PHE A 41 -7.36 -2.93 -15.42
N ASP A 42 -6.48 -3.90 -15.15
CA ASP A 42 -6.65 -5.29 -15.53
C ASP A 42 -7.25 -6.10 -14.37
N ASN A 43 -8.51 -6.52 -14.54
CA ASN A 43 -9.33 -7.18 -13.51
C ASN A 43 -8.75 -8.50 -12.96
N ASN A 44 -7.67 -9.00 -13.56
CA ASN A 44 -7.07 -10.29 -13.23
C ASN A 44 -5.76 -10.19 -12.44
N ILE A 45 -5.20 -8.99 -12.23
CA ILE A 45 -3.85 -8.84 -11.67
C ILE A 45 -3.88 -7.91 -10.45
N GLU A 46 -3.55 -8.48 -9.29
CA GLU A 46 -3.22 -7.78 -8.04
C GLU A 46 -4.26 -6.76 -7.57
N LYS A 47 -5.31 -7.24 -6.89
CA LYS A 47 -6.31 -6.39 -6.21
C LYS A 47 -5.71 -5.52 -5.09
N ASN A 48 -4.49 -5.85 -4.64
CA ASN A 48 -3.80 -5.20 -3.55
C ASN A 48 -2.71 -4.29 -4.09
N ASN A 49 -3.00 -2.99 -4.17
CA ASN A 49 -2.08 -1.96 -4.63
C ASN A 49 -1.32 -1.27 -3.47
N ILE A 50 -1.38 -1.82 -2.27
CA ILE A 50 -0.58 -1.39 -1.12
C ILE A 50 0.38 -2.49 -0.73
N LEU A 51 1.64 -2.11 -0.50
CA LEU A 51 2.72 -3.01 -0.14
C LEU A 51 3.74 -2.33 0.78
N ARG A 52 4.41 -3.13 1.61
CA ARG A 52 5.55 -2.72 2.41
C ARG A 52 6.84 -3.16 1.74
N VAL A 53 7.81 -2.25 1.68
CA VAL A 53 9.10 -2.43 1.01
C VAL A 53 10.21 -2.11 1.98
N ASP A 54 11.21 -2.97 2.08
CA ASP A 54 12.39 -2.73 2.90
C ASP A 54 13.38 -1.75 2.25
N GLY A 55 14.41 -1.33 3.00
CA GLY A 55 15.47 -0.45 2.51
C GLY A 55 16.27 -0.97 1.31
N SER A 56 16.18 -2.28 1.02
CA SER A 56 16.82 -2.94 -0.13
C SER A 56 15.89 -3.08 -1.33
N GLY A 57 14.62 -2.68 -1.21
CA GLY A 57 13.62 -2.81 -2.26
C GLY A 57 12.84 -4.12 -2.25
N ASN A 58 13.04 -4.99 -1.26
CA ASN A 58 12.28 -6.25 -1.18
C ASN A 58 10.86 -5.99 -0.67
N VAL A 59 9.88 -6.68 -1.24
CA VAL A 59 8.51 -6.65 -0.72
C VAL A 59 8.43 -7.49 0.55
N VAL A 60 8.12 -6.85 1.66
CA VAL A 60 7.96 -7.49 2.98
C VAL A 60 6.58 -8.12 3.10
N TRP A 61 5.54 -7.38 2.74
CA TRP A 61 4.17 -7.87 2.66
C TRP A 61 3.34 -7.06 1.68
N THR A 62 2.23 -7.65 1.24
CA THR A 62 1.10 -6.97 0.58
C THR A 62 -0.13 -7.10 1.48
N ILE A 63 -1.20 -6.36 1.18
CA ILE A 63 -2.41 -6.41 2.00
C ILE A 63 -2.92 -7.86 2.14
N ASP A 64 -3.11 -8.27 3.39
CA ASP A 64 -3.73 -9.54 3.75
C ASP A 64 -5.20 -9.28 4.14
N ASN A 65 -6.10 -9.76 3.29
CA ASN A 65 -7.55 -9.67 3.47
C ASN A 65 -8.17 -10.95 3.99
N SER A 66 -7.36 -11.92 4.43
CA SER A 66 -7.86 -13.17 5.00
C SER A 66 -8.79 -12.86 6.18
N GLY A 67 -10.08 -13.20 6.02
CA GLY A 67 -11.12 -13.01 7.04
C GLY A 67 -12.05 -11.82 6.87
N TYR A 68 -11.86 -10.93 5.89
CA TYR A 68 -12.74 -9.75 5.71
C TYR A 68 -13.68 -9.84 4.51
N SER A 69 -13.18 -10.22 3.32
CA SER A 69 -13.98 -10.39 2.10
C SER A 69 -13.15 -10.98 0.97
N ASN A 70 -13.78 -11.76 0.09
CA ASN A 70 -13.19 -12.20 -1.18
C ASN A 70 -13.12 -11.04 -2.21
N ASN A 71 -13.80 -9.92 -1.94
CA ASN A 71 -13.89 -8.74 -2.81
C ASN A 71 -13.15 -7.55 -2.19
N ILE A 72 -11.84 -7.54 -2.37
CA ILE A 72 -11.02 -6.34 -2.18
C ILE A 72 -11.15 -5.47 -3.43
N TYR A 73 -11.36 -4.17 -3.21
CA TYR A 73 -11.23 -3.18 -4.27
C TYR A 73 -9.90 -2.44 -4.09
N PRO A 74 -9.32 -1.94 -5.18
CA PRO A 74 -8.12 -1.14 -5.11
C PRO A 74 -8.28 0.06 -4.17
N PHE A 75 -7.22 0.35 -3.42
CA PHE A 75 -7.18 1.47 -2.48
C PHE A 75 -6.83 2.76 -3.22
N GLU A 76 -7.48 3.86 -2.82
CA GLU A 76 -7.27 5.18 -3.42
C GLU A 76 -6.38 6.07 -2.55
N GLN A 77 -6.47 5.89 -1.23
CA GLN A 77 -5.78 6.72 -0.26
C GLN A 77 -5.24 5.87 0.88
N MET A 78 -4.13 6.33 1.48
CA MET A 78 -3.61 5.77 2.71
C MET A 78 -3.01 6.85 3.63
N THR A 79 -3.07 6.61 4.93
CA THR A 79 -2.44 7.44 5.96
C THR A 79 -1.98 6.55 7.12
N LEU A 80 -0.91 6.95 7.80
CA LEU A 80 -0.38 6.23 8.97
C LEU A 80 -0.70 7.03 10.23
N ARG A 81 -1.25 6.38 11.25
CA ARG A 81 -1.51 6.96 12.58
C ARG A 81 -1.31 5.90 13.65
N GLU A 82 -0.51 6.21 14.67
CA GLU A 82 -0.31 5.32 15.84
C GLU A 82 0.04 3.87 15.45
N ASP A 83 0.97 3.69 14.51
CA ASP A 83 1.37 2.38 13.95
C ASP A 83 0.24 1.60 13.24
N TRP A 84 -0.87 2.25 12.92
CA TRP A 84 -1.94 1.69 12.10
C TRP A 84 -1.96 2.36 10.74
N LEU A 85 -2.01 1.55 9.70
CA LEU A 85 -2.26 2.02 8.36
C LEU A 85 -3.77 2.11 8.16
N TYR A 86 -4.23 3.27 7.75
CA TYR A 86 -5.61 3.50 7.36
C TYR A 86 -5.67 3.68 5.86
N ALA A 87 -6.47 2.89 5.18
CA ALA A 87 -6.66 2.98 3.73
C ALA A 87 -8.13 3.13 3.37
N THR A 88 -8.42 3.84 2.28
CA THR A 88 -9.78 4.00 1.76
C THR A 88 -9.82 3.52 0.32
N ASP A 89 -10.85 2.76 -0.05
CA ASP A 89 -11.08 2.35 -1.43
C ASP A 89 -12.05 3.26 -2.18
N PHE A 90 -12.27 2.96 -3.46
CA PHE A 90 -13.16 3.73 -4.34
C PHE A 90 -14.62 3.83 -3.83
N TYR A 91 -15.07 2.86 -3.02
CA TYR A 91 -16.42 2.85 -2.46
C TYR A 91 -16.50 3.52 -1.08
N ALA A 92 -15.49 4.32 -0.73
CA ALA A 92 -15.37 5.00 0.55
C ALA A 92 -15.38 4.06 1.77
N ARG A 93 -15.02 2.78 1.58
CA ARG A 93 -14.80 1.86 2.70
C ARG A 93 -13.45 2.17 3.31
N ARG A 94 -13.41 2.38 4.62
CA ARG A 94 -12.19 2.66 5.38
C ARG A 94 -11.73 1.40 6.07
N PHE A 95 -10.46 1.10 5.93
CA PHE A 95 -9.82 -0.10 6.47
C PHE A 95 -8.75 0.31 7.47
N LYS A 96 -8.72 -0.40 8.61
CA LYS A 96 -7.62 -0.36 9.55
C LYS A 96 -6.75 -1.59 9.32
N ILE A 97 -5.47 -1.37 9.07
CA ILE A 97 -4.51 -2.39 8.66
C ILE A 97 -3.36 -2.39 9.66
N ASP A 98 -3.01 -3.58 10.14
CA ASP A 98 -1.80 -3.80 10.93
C ASP A 98 -0.58 -3.56 10.05
N ILE A 99 0.19 -2.52 10.35
CA ILE A 99 1.39 -2.14 9.59
C ILE A 99 2.45 -3.25 9.58
N ARG A 100 2.48 -4.13 10.58
CA ARG A 100 3.51 -5.18 10.72
C ARG A 100 3.24 -6.34 9.80
N THR A 101 1.97 -6.63 9.53
CA THR A 101 1.54 -7.85 8.84
C THR A 101 0.82 -7.60 7.52
N GLY A 102 0.35 -6.37 7.28
CA GLY A 102 -0.53 -6.06 6.16
C GLY A 102 -1.97 -6.53 6.36
N LYS A 103 -2.29 -7.12 7.52
CA LYS A 103 -3.60 -7.69 7.79
C LYS A 103 -4.65 -6.62 8.06
N ILE A 104 -5.79 -6.72 7.38
CA ILE A 104 -6.97 -5.91 7.69
C ILE A 104 -7.55 -6.38 9.02
N VAL A 105 -7.61 -5.49 10.02
CA VAL A 105 -8.14 -5.79 11.35
C VAL A 105 -9.52 -5.18 11.59
N ASP A 106 -9.88 -4.13 10.86
CA ASP A 106 -11.20 -3.50 10.94
C ASP A 106 -11.59 -2.85 9.60
N MET A 107 -12.89 -2.70 9.35
CA MET A 107 -13.48 -2.04 8.19
C MET A 107 -14.77 -1.33 8.58
N THR A 108 -14.84 -0.05 8.20
CA THR A 108 -16.03 0.78 8.38
C THR A 108 -16.45 1.38 7.05
N ILE A 109 -17.75 1.42 6.81
CA ILE A 109 -18.31 2.12 5.66
C ILE A 109 -18.79 3.47 6.17
N SER A 110 -18.25 4.56 5.61
CA SER A 110 -18.81 5.87 5.88
C SER A 110 -20.18 5.92 5.20
N LYS A 111 -21.26 6.01 5.99
CA LYS A 111 -22.58 6.41 5.50
C LYS A 111 -22.59 7.89 5.14
#